data_AF-A0A4Q9DTY4-F1
#
_entry.id   AF-A0A4Q9DTY4-F1
#
_cell.length_a   1.000
_cell.length_b   1.000
_cell.length_c   1.000
_cell.angle_alpha   90.00
_cell.angle_beta   90.00
_cell.angle_gamma   90.00
#
_symmetry.space_group_name_H-M   'P 1'
#
loop_
_entity.id
_entity.type
_entity.pdbx_description
1 polymer ?
#
loop_
_entity_poly.entity_id
_entity_poly.type
_entity_poly.pdbx_seq_one_letter_code
_entity_poly.pdbx_strand_id
1 'polypeptide(L)'
;MPAGKSTILYKDARFGFTLKIPKYWGRYCVLSKKNRFNDAEYTVRFIFRYGGKLYGPIFSIIVFRMTKAEWIAQGYGDSPLVFIAERDGYVFAYDTPEELPYEFVDPKTGDYDYKKYRKPIQILKTMVNKDVQRIIGSIRFPHGAITNKSKPYIARRIRSCRC
;
A
#
# COMPACT_ATOMS: atom_id res chain seq x y z
N MET A 1 -1.93 17.55 -17.22
CA MET A 1 -2.13 18.82 -16.50
C MET A 1 -1.33 18.78 -15.20
N PRO A 2 -0.40 19.71 -14.94
CA PRO A 2 0.15 19.91 -13.62
C PRO A 2 -0.66 21.01 -12.92
N ALA A 3 -1.72 20.62 -12.21
CA ALA A 3 -2.33 21.52 -11.23
C ALA A 3 -1.37 21.68 -10.05
N GLY A 4 -1.26 22.88 -9.50
CA GLY A 4 -0.30 23.25 -8.46
C GLY A 4 -0.26 22.31 -7.25
N LYS A 5 0.85 22.42 -6.49
CA LYS A 5 1.35 21.63 -5.34
C LYS A 5 0.37 21.41 -4.14
N SER A 6 -0.94 21.48 -4.35
CA SER A 6 -1.95 21.23 -3.33
C SER A 6 -2.00 19.76 -2.95
N THR A 7 -1.82 19.49 -1.66
CA THR A 7 -1.90 18.15 -1.07
C THR A 7 -3.02 18.10 -0.03
N ILE A 8 -3.57 16.90 0.18
CA ILE A 8 -4.46 16.56 1.27
C ILE A 8 -3.70 15.65 2.25
N LEU A 9 -3.96 15.80 3.54
CA LEU A 9 -3.34 14.98 4.57
C LEU A 9 -4.23 13.75 4.84
N TYR A 10 -3.77 12.58 4.46
CA TYR A 10 -4.33 11.33 4.93
C TYR A 10 -3.78 11.02 6.33
N LYS A 11 -4.66 10.59 7.23
CA LYS A 11 -4.31 10.14 8.58
C LYS A 11 -4.92 8.77 8.80
N ASP A 12 -4.11 7.78 9.14
CA ASP A 12 -4.62 6.52 9.66
C ASP A 12 -4.64 6.54 11.18
N ALA A 13 -5.84 6.43 11.76
CA ALA A 13 -6.01 6.48 13.21
C ALA A 13 -5.64 5.16 13.92
N ARG A 14 -5.59 4.02 13.20
CA ARG A 14 -5.32 2.70 13.80
C ARG A 14 -3.83 2.50 14.04
N PHE A 15 -3.01 2.92 13.08
CA PHE A 15 -1.54 2.80 13.14
C PHE A 15 -0.81 4.13 13.21
N GLY A 16 -1.55 5.24 13.37
CA GLY A 16 -0.99 6.53 13.73
C GLY A 16 -0.10 7.19 12.67
N PHE A 17 -0.09 6.71 11.43
CA PHE A 17 0.72 7.30 10.37
C PHE A 17 -0.07 8.32 9.54
N THR A 18 0.65 9.21 8.89
CA THR A 18 0.09 10.24 8.01
C THR A 18 0.82 10.28 6.67
N LEU A 19 0.12 10.70 5.61
CA LEU A 19 0.65 10.86 4.25
C LEU A 19 0.13 12.14 3.62
N LYS A 20 0.95 12.81 2.80
CA LYS A 20 0.50 13.89 1.92
C LYS A 20 0.18 13.32 0.55
N ILE A 21 -1.09 13.43 0.14
CA ILE A 21 -1.58 12.91 -1.14
C ILE A 21 -1.93 14.09 -2.05
N PRO A 22 -1.60 14.06 -3.36
CA PRO A 22 -2.02 15.11 -4.27
C PRO A 22 -3.55 15.25 -4.31
N LYS A 23 -4.06 16.48 -4.22
CA LYS A 23 -5.52 16.73 -4.12
C LYS A 23 -6.32 16.13 -5.29
N TYR A 24 -5.70 16.05 -6.47
CA TYR A 24 -6.35 15.51 -7.67
C TYR A 24 -6.65 14.01 -7.57
N TRP A 25 -5.97 13.26 -6.68
CA TRP A 25 -6.26 11.85 -6.43
C TRP A 25 -7.70 11.64 -5.96
N GLY A 26 -8.33 12.60 -5.30
CA GLY A 26 -9.72 12.48 -4.83
C GLY A 26 -10.74 12.20 -5.95
N ARG A 27 -10.41 12.52 -7.21
CA ARG A 27 -11.26 12.17 -8.36
C ARG A 27 -11.09 10.71 -8.79
N TYR A 28 -9.89 10.16 -8.63
CA TYR A 28 -9.45 8.90 -9.24
C TYR A 28 -9.11 7.80 -8.22
N CYS A 29 -9.30 8.05 -6.93
CA CYS A 29 -8.89 7.14 -5.88
C CYS A 29 -10.02 6.94 -4.86
N VAL A 30 -10.21 5.69 -4.43
CA VAL A 30 -11.06 5.29 -3.30
C VAL A 30 -10.23 4.49 -2.32
N LEU A 31 -10.51 4.60 -1.02
CA LEU A 31 -9.82 3.84 0.01
C LEU A 31 -10.52 2.51 0.30
N SER A 32 -9.74 1.45 0.49
CA SER A 32 -10.22 0.16 0.99
C SER A 32 -9.33 -0.36 2.10
N LYS A 33 -9.91 -0.68 3.26
CA LYS A 33 -9.20 -1.24 4.42
C LYS A 33 -9.38 -2.76 4.58
N LYS A 34 -9.82 -3.46 3.52
CA LYS A 34 -9.92 -4.93 3.55
C LYS A 34 -8.52 -5.53 3.40
N ASN A 35 -8.13 -6.38 4.34
CA ASN A 35 -6.85 -7.10 4.27
C ASN A 35 -6.86 -8.05 3.06
N ARG A 36 -5.76 -8.04 2.29
CA ARG A 36 -5.50 -8.98 1.19
C ARG A 36 -4.46 -10.03 1.59
N PHE A 37 -3.57 -9.67 2.50
CA PHE A 37 -2.49 -10.51 3.00
C PHE A 37 -2.96 -11.17 4.30
N ASN A 38 -2.91 -12.49 4.36
CA ASN A 38 -3.43 -13.27 5.50
C ASN A 38 -2.63 -13.04 6.79
N ASP A 39 -1.35 -12.68 6.63
CA ASP A 39 -0.40 -12.42 7.71
C ASP A 39 -0.24 -10.92 8.03
N ALA A 40 -0.87 -10.05 7.24
CA ALA A 40 -0.90 -8.62 7.54
C ALA A 40 -1.91 -8.32 8.65
N GLU A 41 -1.47 -7.57 9.65
CA GLU A 41 -2.32 -7.04 10.69
C GLU A 41 -3.30 -6.00 10.10
N TYR A 42 -2.83 -5.25 9.11
CA TYR A 42 -3.59 -4.17 8.50
C TYR A 42 -3.15 -3.88 7.07
N THR A 43 -4.12 -3.53 6.22
CA THR A 43 -3.87 -3.01 4.88
C THR A 43 -4.77 -1.82 4.60
N VAL A 44 -4.20 -0.74 4.07
CA VAL A 44 -4.95 0.31 3.37
C VAL A 44 -4.55 0.34 1.91
N ARG A 45 -5.54 0.28 1.03
CA ARG A 45 -5.37 0.23 -0.42
C ARG A 45 -5.97 1.48 -1.04
N PHE A 46 -5.22 2.10 -1.93
CA PHE A 46 -5.63 3.28 -2.71
C PHE A 46 -6.10 2.79 -4.08
N ILE A 47 -7.39 2.50 -4.22
CA ILE A 47 -7.97 1.85 -5.40
C ILE A 47 -8.22 2.87 -6.51
N PHE A 48 -7.70 2.59 -7.70
CA PHE A 48 -7.93 3.37 -8.90
C PHE A 48 -9.40 3.28 -9.34
N ARG A 49 -10.00 4.45 -9.52
CA ARG A 49 -11.36 4.64 -10.01
C ARG A 49 -11.34 5.52 -11.25
N TYR A 50 -12.00 5.07 -12.31
CA TYR A 50 -12.18 5.87 -13.52
C TYR A 50 -13.50 5.53 -14.19
N GLY A 51 -14.24 6.54 -14.66
CA GLY A 51 -15.51 6.33 -15.36
C GLY A 51 -16.56 5.54 -14.57
N GLY A 52 -16.59 5.69 -13.24
CA GLY A 52 -17.51 4.96 -12.36
C GLY A 52 -17.09 3.53 -12.01
N LYS A 53 -16.01 3.01 -12.59
CA LYS A 53 -15.49 1.65 -12.34
C LYS A 53 -14.26 1.68 -11.43
N LEU A 54 -14.08 0.60 -10.67
CA LEU A 54 -12.87 0.31 -9.89
C LEU A 54 -12.05 -0.73 -10.65
N TYR A 55 -10.73 -0.57 -10.67
CA TYR A 55 -9.82 -1.42 -11.44
C TYR A 55 -8.85 -2.20 -10.56
N GLY A 56 -8.18 -1.53 -9.63
CA GLY A 56 -7.19 -2.16 -8.77
C GLY A 56 -6.45 -1.15 -7.91
N PRO A 57 -5.60 -1.57 -6.97
CA PRO A 57 -4.79 -0.66 -6.17
C PRO A 57 -3.77 0.08 -7.04
N ILE A 58 -3.64 1.39 -6.80
CA ILE A 58 -2.54 2.24 -7.27
C ILE A 58 -1.31 1.98 -6.41
N PHE A 59 -1.52 1.87 -5.09
CA PHE A 59 -0.55 1.37 -4.13
C PHE A 59 -1.30 0.94 -2.85
N SER A 60 -0.64 0.15 -2.02
CA SER A 60 -1.14 -0.20 -0.68
C SER A 60 -0.09 0.10 0.37
N ILE A 61 -0.52 0.42 1.59
CA ILE A 61 0.32 0.32 2.78
C ILE A 61 -0.13 -0.89 3.56
N ILE A 62 0.83 -1.71 3.92
CA ILE A 62 0.63 -2.97 4.61
C ILE A 62 1.42 -2.91 5.90
N VAL A 63 0.80 -3.35 6.99
CA VAL A 63 1.40 -3.37 8.31
C VAL A 63 1.43 -4.79 8.82
N PHE A 64 2.63 -5.23 9.19
CA PHE A 64 2.90 -6.54 9.72
C PHE A 64 3.30 -6.42 11.18
N ARG A 65 2.85 -7.36 12.00
CA ARG A 65 3.24 -7.44 13.40
C ARG A 65 4.50 -8.28 13.54
N MET A 66 5.62 -7.66 13.21
CA MET A 66 6.96 -8.26 13.28
C MET A 66 8.00 -7.14 13.33
N THR A 67 9.23 -7.49 13.68
CA THR A 67 10.43 -6.66 13.61
C THR A 67 11.04 -6.67 12.21
N LYS A 68 11.94 -5.73 11.89
CA LYS A 68 12.69 -5.77 10.63
C LYS A 68 13.58 -7.01 10.51
N ALA A 69 14.09 -7.53 11.63
CA ALA A 69 14.89 -8.76 11.62
C ALA A 69 14.04 -9.97 11.18
N GLU A 70 12.83 -10.10 11.73
CA GLU A 70 11.88 -11.13 11.33
C GLU A 70 11.42 -10.97 9.87
N TRP A 71 11.18 -9.74 9.42
CA TRP A 71 10.88 -9.43 8.02
C TRP A 71 11.94 -9.98 7.06
N ILE A 72 13.22 -9.72 7.35
CA ILE A 72 14.34 -10.23 6.55
C ILE A 72 14.41 -11.77 6.64
N ALA A 73 14.30 -12.32 7.85
CA ALA A 73 14.38 -13.77 8.08
C ALA A 73 13.26 -14.56 7.38
N GLN A 74 12.09 -13.95 7.20
CA GLN A 74 10.95 -14.52 6.48
C GLN A 74 11.04 -14.36 4.95
N GLY A 75 12.12 -13.78 4.44
CA GLY A 75 12.35 -13.64 2.99
C GLY A 75 11.60 -12.49 2.33
N TYR A 76 10.99 -11.58 3.12
CA TYR A 76 10.31 -10.41 2.54
C TYR A 76 11.26 -9.42 1.85
N GLY A 77 12.58 -9.55 2.08
CA GLY A 77 13.59 -8.76 1.37
C GLY A 77 13.58 -8.97 -0.15
N ASP A 78 13.16 -10.16 -0.61
CA ASP A 78 13.07 -10.51 -2.03
C ASP A 78 11.62 -10.42 -2.57
N SER A 79 10.68 -9.97 -1.72
CA SER A 79 9.28 -9.81 -2.11
C SER A 79 9.06 -8.49 -2.86
N PRO A 80 7.95 -8.35 -3.62
CA PRO A 80 7.59 -7.06 -4.22
C PRO A 80 7.18 -6.00 -3.19
N LEU A 81 7.17 -6.33 -1.89
CA LEU A 81 6.89 -5.39 -0.82
C LEU A 81 8.13 -4.57 -0.47
N VAL A 82 7.99 -3.25 -0.49
CA VAL A 82 9.06 -2.34 -0.16
C VAL A 82 8.93 -1.89 1.29
N PHE A 83 9.97 -2.15 2.09
CA PHE A 83 10.06 -1.70 3.48
C PHE A 83 10.00 -0.16 3.58
N ILE A 84 9.18 0.34 4.50
CA ILE A 84 9.08 1.78 4.82
C ILE A 84 9.78 2.07 6.14
N ALA A 85 9.33 1.41 7.22
CA ALA A 85 9.78 1.68 8.58
C ALA A 85 9.43 0.53 9.53
N GLU A 86 10.16 0.45 10.63
CA GLU A 86 9.79 -0.33 11.82
C GLU A 86 9.41 0.65 12.94
N ARG A 87 8.25 0.44 13.57
CA ARG A 87 7.78 1.21 14.73
C ARG A 87 7.00 0.31 15.68
N ASP A 88 7.38 0.33 16.95
CA ASP A 88 6.64 -0.35 18.04
C ASP A 88 6.35 -1.84 17.79
N GLY A 89 7.29 -2.56 17.19
CA GLY A 89 7.13 -3.98 16.84
C GLY A 89 6.27 -4.24 15.60
N TYR A 90 6.05 -3.23 14.78
CA TYR A 90 5.37 -3.33 13.49
C TYR A 90 6.27 -2.87 12.34
N VAL A 91 6.27 -3.65 11.27
CA VAL A 91 6.85 -3.26 9.99
C VAL A 91 5.77 -2.66 9.10
N PHE A 92 6.06 -1.49 8.57
CA PHE A 92 5.28 -0.81 7.54
C PHE A 92 5.97 -1.06 6.20
N ALA A 93 5.21 -1.55 5.23
CA ALA A 93 5.66 -1.75 3.86
C ALA A 93 4.63 -1.16 2.87
N TYR A 94 5.04 -0.94 1.62
CA TYR A 94 4.12 -0.64 0.54
C TYR A 94 4.33 -1.56 -0.66
N ASP A 95 3.29 -1.68 -1.47
CA ASP A 95 3.34 -2.30 -2.79
C ASP A 95 2.74 -1.36 -3.83
N THR A 96 3.13 -1.58 -5.09
CA THR A 96 2.53 -0.96 -6.27
C THR A 96 2.20 -2.05 -7.28
N PRO A 97 1.18 -1.88 -8.13
CA PRO A 97 0.91 -2.84 -9.18
C PRO A 97 2.10 -2.88 -10.16
N GLU A 98 2.53 -4.09 -10.50
CA GLU A 98 3.56 -4.32 -11.53
C GLU A 98 2.98 -4.19 -12.95
N GLU A 99 1.69 -4.50 -13.08
CA GLU A 99 0.96 -4.52 -14.34
C GLU A 99 -0.22 -3.55 -14.35
N LEU A 100 -0.71 -3.25 -15.56
CA LEU A 100 -1.97 -2.51 -15.70
C LEU A 100 -3.15 -3.42 -15.31
N PRO A 101 -4.30 -2.84 -14.94
CA PRO A 101 -5.49 -3.63 -14.65
C PRO A 101 -5.87 -4.56 -15.81
N TYR A 102 -6.22 -5.80 -15.50
CA TYR A 102 -6.60 -6.80 -16.49
C TYR A 102 -7.79 -6.36 -17.35
N GLU A 103 -8.67 -5.51 -16.82
CA GLU A 103 -9.80 -4.94 -17.56
C GLU A 103 -9.38 -4.01 -18.72
N PHE A 104 -8.09 -3.66 -18.79
CA PHE A 104 -7.51 -2.92 -19.91
C PHE A 104 -7.05 -3.82 -21.05
N VAL A 105 -7.02 -5.14 -20.87
CA VAL A 105 -6.67 -6.11 -21.91
C VAL A 105 -7.80 -6.23 -22.92
N ASP A 106 -7.48 -6.20 -24.21
CA ASP A 106 -8.39 -6.58 -25.28
C ASP A 106 -8.50 -8.10 -25.32
N PRO A 107 -9.69 -8.69 -25.09
CA PRO A 107 -9.86 -10.14 -25.09
C PRO A 107 -9.58 -10.78 -26.46
N LYS A 108 -9.56 -10.01 -27.56
CA LYS A 108 -9.26 -10.52 -28.91
C LYS A 108 -7.77 -10.68 -29.16
N THR A 109 -6.97 -9.73 -28.69
CA THR A 109 -5.52 -9.72 -28.96
C THR A 109 -4.71 -10.26 -27.79
N GLY A 110 -5.26 -10.24 -26.57
CA GLY A 110 -4.52 -10.54 -25.34
C GLY A 110 -3.60 -9.40 -24.89
N ASP A 111 -3.56 -8.29 -25.63
CA ASP A 111 -2.74 -7.11 -25.33
C ASP A 111 -3.57 -5.98 -24.71
N TYR A 112 -2.91 -5.02 -24.07
CA TYR A 112 -3.58 -3.82 -23.53
C TYR A 112 -4.16 -2.93 -24.64
N ASP A 113 -5.44 -2.57 -24.52
CA ASP A 113 -6.13 -1.64 -25.41
C ASP A 113 -5.78 -0.18 -25.07
N TYR A 114 -4.61 0.25 -25.56
CA TYR A 114 -4.14 1.63 -25.41
C TYR A 114 -4.98 2.65 -26.17
N LYS A 115 -5.83 2.26 -27.12
CA LYS A 115 -6.71 3.18 -27.84
C LYS A 115 -7.90 3.55 -26.97
N LYS A 116 -8.58 2.56 -26.39
CA LYS A 116 -9.74 2.74 -25.51
C LYS A 116 -9.34 3.29 -24.15
N TYR A 117 -8.26 2.78 -23.56
CA TYR A 117 -7.86 3.12 -22.19
C TYR A 117 -6.71 4.13 -22.11
N ARG A 118 -6.39 4.84 -23.21
CA ARG A 118 -5.31 5.83 -23.27
C ARG A 118 -5.27 6.75 -22.04
N LYS A 119 -6.39 7.39 -21.75
CA LYS A 119 -6.51 8.38 -20.67
C LYS A 119 -6.40 7.76 -19.27
N PRO A 120 -7.18 6.72 -18.88
CA PRO A 120 -7.00 6.08 -17.59
C PRO A 120 -5.61 5.47 -17.39
N ILE A 121 -5.00 4.89 -18.43
CA ILE A 121 -3.62 4.38 -18.37
C ILE A 121 -2.63 5.51 -18.07
N GLN A 122 -2.74 6.65 -18.77
CA GLN A 122 -1.85 7.79 -18.52
C GLN A 122 -1.99 8.35 -17.10
N ILE A 123 -3.21 8.43 -16.58
CA ILE A 123 -3.48 8.87 -15.21
C ILE A 123 -2.87 7.87 -14.23
N LEU A 124 -3.16 6.57 -14.38
CA LEU A 124 -2.65 5.53 -13.50
C LEU A 124 -1.11 5.50 -13.50
N LYS A 125 -0.47 5.53 -14.67
CA LYS A 125 1.00 5.61 -14.78
C LYS A 125 1.57 6.84 -14.07
N THR A 126 0.89 7.98 -14.16
CA THR A 126 1.31 9.20 -13.44
C THR A 126 1.21 9.01 -11.93
N MET A 127 0.08 8.47 -11.46
CA MET A 127 -0.14 8.23 -10.03
C MET A 127 0.88 7.24 -9.46
N VAL A 128 1.12 6.11 -10.14
CA VAL A 128 2.08 5.09 -9.70
C VAL A 128 3.52 5.62 -9.79
N ASN A 129 3.97 6.01 -10.99
CA ASN A 129 5.41 6.22 -11.23
C ASN A 129 5.92 7.57 -10.73
N LYS A 130 5.06 8.59 -10.63
CA LYS A 130 5.47 9.95 -10.22
C LYS A 130 5.05 10.29 -8.80
N ASP A 131 3.85 9.89 -8.40
CA ASP A 131 3.28 10.36 -7.14
C ASP A 131 3.52 9.41 -5.98
N VAL A 132 3.44 8.08 -6.15
CA VAL A 132 3.60 7.12 -5.04
C VAL A 132 4.91 7.37 -4.30
N GLN A 133 6.03 7.51 -5.01
CA GLN A 133 7.33 7.78 -4.38
C GLN A 133 7.33 9.05 -3.52
N ARG A 134 6.66 10.11 -3.96
CA ARG A 134 6.52 11.37 -3.19
C ARG A 134 5.59 11.19 -1.99
N ILE A 135 4.52 10.42 -2.15
CA ILE A 135 3.56 10.10 -1.08
C ILE A 135 4.26 9.28 0.01
N ILE A 136 4.98 8.22 -0.36
CA ILE A 136 5.75 7.40 0.57
C ILE A 136 6.82 8.25 1.29
N GLY A 137 7.58 9.08 0.57
CA GLY A 137 8.56 10.00 1.19
C GLY A 137 7.93 11.03 2.17
N SER A 138 6.62 11.27 2.05
CA SER A 138 5.87 12.14 2.96
C SER A 138 5.35 11.43 4.21
N ILE A 139 5.55 10.11 4.34
CA ILE A 139 5.05 9.35 5.48
C ILE A 139 5.64 9.87 6.79
N ARG A 140 4.78 10.09 7.78
CA ARG A 140 5.20 10.51 9.13
C ARG A 140 4.45 9.69 10.16
N PHE A 141 5.16 9.39 11.25
CA PHE A 141 4.67 8.70 12.43
C PHE A 141 4.68 9.70 13.59
N PRO A 142 3.68 10.60 13.71
CA PRO A 142 3.58 11.48 14.86
C PRO A 142 3.59 10.66 16.15
N HIS A 143 4.42 11.05 17.11
CA HIS A 143 4.59 10.38 18.40
C HIS A 143 3.22 10.22 19.11
N GLY A 144 2.97 9.04 19.69
CA GLY A 144 1.82 8.80 20.58
C GLY A 144 0.52 8.30 19.93
N ALA A 145 0.52 7.89 18.66
CA ALA A 145 -0.72 7.56 17.92
C ALA A 145 -0.99 6.06 17.68
N ILE A 146 -0.26 5.14 18.34
CA ILE A 146 -0.66 3.72 18.34
C ILE A 146 -1.55 3.48 19.55
N THR A 147 -2.86 3.46 19.31
CA THR A 147 -3.88 3.23 20.36
C THR A 147 -4.11 1.74 20.69
N ASN A 148 -3.41 0.83 20.00
CA ASN A 148 -3.51 -0.59 20.30
C ASN A 148 -2.60 -0.94 21.48
N LYS A 149 -3.23 -1.22 22.63
CA LYS A 149 -2.58 -1.91 23.76
C LYS A 149 -1.83 -3.12 23.20
N SER A 150 -0.50 -3.03 23.18
CA SER A 150 0.39 -4.08 22.73
C SER A 150 0.07 -5.36 23.52
N LYS A 151 -0.48 -6.37 22.85
CA LYS A 151 -0.39 -7.72 23.41
C LYS A 151 1.09 -8.11 23.30
N PRO A 152 1.79 -8.48 24.37
CA PRO A 152 3.15 -8.97 24.23
C PRO A 152 3.17 -10.24 23.37
N TYR A 153 4.21 -10.37 22.55
CA TYR A 153 4.47 -11.58 21.79
C TYR A 153 4.92 -12.67 22.77
N ILE A 154 4.03 -13.60 23.12
CA ILE A 154 4.44 -14.84 23.78
C ILE A 154 5.01 -15.72 22.69
N ALA A 155 6.33 -15.67 22.51
CA ALA A 155 7.04 -16.68 21.75
C ALA A 155 6.72 -18.03 22.42
N ARG A 156 5.88 -18.86 21.78
CA ARG A 156 5.73 -20.25 22.19
C ARG A 156 7.09 -20.91 22.00
N ARG A 157 7.86 -21.03 23.08
CA ARG A 157 8.97 -21.98 23.17
C ARG A 157 8.42 -23.34 22.75
N ILE A 158 8.81 -23.79 21.56
CA ILE A 158 8.68 -25.20 21.18
C ILE A 158 9.51 -25.95 22.21
N ARG A 159 8.84 -26.63 23.14
CA ARG A 159 9.51 -27.58 24.03
C ARG A 159 10.05 -28.69 23.13
N SER A 160 11.37 -28.82 23.09
CA SER A 160 12.02 -30.02 22.58
C SER A 160 11.55 -31.22 23.43
N CYS A 161 10.68 -32.06 22.89
CA CYS A 161 10.49 -33.39 23.42
C CYS A 161 11.76 -34.19 23.08
N ARG A 162 12.58 -34.49 24.09
CA ARG A 162 13.50 -35.63 24.01
C ARG A 162 12.66 -36.88 24.18
N CYS A 163 12.68 -37.76 23.18
CA CYS A 163 12.45 -39.19 23.37
C CYS A 163 13.82 -39.85 23.50
#